data_AF-A0A2K2VV10-F1
#
_entry.id   AF-A0A2K2VV10-F1
#
_cell.length_a   1.000
_cell.length_b   1.000
_cell.length_c   1.000
_cell.angle_alpha   90.00
_cell.angle_beta   90.00
_cell.angle_gamma   90.00
#
_symmetry.space_group_name_H-M   'P 1'
#
loop_
_entity.id
_entity.type
_entity.pdbx_description
1 polymer ?
#
loop_
_entity_poly.entity_id
_entity_poly.type
_entity_poly.pdbx_seq_one_letter_code
_entity_poly.pdbx_strand_id
1 'polypeptide(L)'
;MVEINLTIVIQVVQFLILVFILNRILFRPISQAIEERDEKISAWEEKTRTLQETVRIKIESYEKELVEVRAKAQEEQQQLSNELKEREEEKVGAVFEEAAQMVASTKQALQEETKRLGQELRRQAEEMAQMVAEKVLGRKVS
;
A
#
# COMPACT_ATOMS: atom_id res chain seq x y z
N MET A 1 -91.83 41.22 2.52
CA MET A 1 -91.50 40.01 3.31
C MET A 1 -90.91 39.01 2.35
N VAL A 2 -89.84 38.29 2.72
CA VAL A 2 -89.33 37.22 1.86
C VAL A 2 -90.38 36.11 1.89
N GLU A 3 -91.19 36.04 0.85
CA GLU A 3 -92.12 34.93 0.69
C GLU A 3 -91.30 33.69 0.33
N ILE A 4 -91.31 32.72 1.24
CA ILE A 4 -90.70 31.42 1.02
C ILE A 4 -91.56 30.69 -0.01
N ASN A 5 -91.27 30.97 -1.28
CA ASN A 5 -91.95 30.40 -2.43
C ASN A 5 -91.08 29.29 -3.05
N LEU A 6 -91.72 28.37 -3.77
CA LEU A 6 -91.07 27.23 -4.44
C LEU A 6 -89.86 27.64 -5.29
N THR A 7 -89.87 28.85 -5.84
CA THR A 7 -88.76 29.45 -6.61
C THR A 7 -87.46 29.54 -5.82
N ILE A 8 -87.50 29.87 -4.51
CA ILE A 8 -86.29 29.93 -3.67
C ILE A 8 -85.70 28.53 -3.49
N VAL A 9 -86.54 27.52 -3.30
CA VAL A 9 -86.11 26.12 -3.20
C VAL A 9 -85.44 25.67 -4.50
N ILE A 10 -86.04 25.99 -5.65
CA ILE A 10 -85.46 25.70 -6.97
C ILE A 10 -84.12 26.42 -7.16
N GLN A 11 -83.99 27.68 -6.73
CA GLN A 11 -82.76 28.45 -6.83
C GLN A 11 -81.64 27.88 -5.94
N VAL A 12 -81.97 27.42 -4.73
CA VAL A 12 -81.01 26.74 -3.84
C VAL A 12 -80.54 25.43 -4.46
N VAL A 13 -81.44 24.62 -5.02
CA VAL A 13 -81.08 23.37 -5.70
C VAL A 13 -80.16 23.66 -6.90
N GLN A 14 -80.47 24.67 -7.71
CA GLN A 14 -79.63 25.08 -8.84
C GLN A 14 -78.22 25.52 -8.38
N PHE A 15 -78.14 26.29 -7.29
CA PHE A 15 -76.86 26.70 -6.71
C PHE A 15 -76.05 25.50 -6.19
N LEU A 16 -76.69 24.55 -5.51
CA LEU A 16 -76.02 23.34 -5.03
C LEU A 16 -75.52 22.46 -6.18
N ILE A 17 -76.27 22.33 -7.27
CA ILE A 17 -75.83 21.64 -8.49
C ILE A 17 -74.60 22.34 -9.08
N LEU A 18 -74.62 23.67 -9.19
CA LEU A 18 -73.49 24.45 -9.67
C LEU A 18 -72.25 24.24 -8.79
N VAL A 19 -72.39 24.33 -7.48
CA VAL A 19 -71.29 24.10 -6.52
C VAL A 19 -70.74 22.69 -6.65
N PHE A 20 -71.60 21.67 -6.81
CA PHE A 20 -71.16 20.29 -7.01
C PHE A 20 -70.34 20.12 -8.29
N ILE A 21 -70.81 20.68 -9.41
CA ILE A 21 -70.09 20.67 -10.69
C ILE A 21 -68.75 21.39 -10.55
N LEU A 22 -68.75 22.58 -9.94
CA LEU A 22 -67.56 23.39 -9.76
C LEU A 22 -66.53 22.70 -8.85
N ASN A 23 -66.98 22.05 -7.77
CA ASN A 23 -66.12 21.27 -6.89
C ASN A 23 -65.45 20.11 -7.63
N ARG A 24 -66.21 19.42 -8.49
CA ARG A 24 -65.72 18.27 -9.25
C ARG A 24 -64.77 18.65 -10.39
N ILE A 25 -65.00 19.79 -11.05
CA ILE A 25 -64.27 20.24 -12.25
C ILE A 25 -63.11 21.18 -11.93
N LEU A 26 -63.22 22.03 -10.91
CA LEU A 26 -62.22 23.07 -10.64
C LEU A 26 -61.49 22.84 -9.31
N PHE A 27 -62.21 22.78 -8.18
CA PHE A 27 -61.55 22.73 -6.88
C PHE A 27 -60.71 21.47 -6.68
N ARG A 28 -61.28 20.30 -6.98
CA ARG A 28 -60.56 19.02 -6.84
C ARG A 28 -59.29 18.93 -7.69
N PRO A 29 -59.30 19.19 -9.02
CA PRO A 29 -58.07 19.11 -9.81
C PRO A 29 -57.06 20.21 -9.49
N ILE A 30 -57.50 21.41 -9.08
CA ILE A 30 -56.57 22.47 -8.67
C ILE A 30 -55.84 22.06 -7.39
N SER A 31 -56.55 21.55 -6.37
CA SER A 31 -55.91 21.06 -5.14
C SER A 31 -54.94 19.92 -5.41
N GLN A 32 -55.32 18.96 -6.26
CA GLN A 32 -54.43 17.87 -6.67
C GLN A 32 -53.18 18.38 -7.39
N ALA A 33 -53.31 19.35 -8.28
CA ALA A 33 -52.16 19.93 -8.99
C ALA A 33 -51.21 20.70 -8.07
N ILE A 34 -51.71 21.29 -6.98
CA ILE A 34 -50.89 21.94 -5.95
C ILE A 34 -50.15 20.87 -5.14
N GLU A 35 -50.86 19.84 -4.67
CA GLU A 35 -50.28 18.75 -3.90
C GLU A 35 -49.19 18.00 -4.69
N GLU A 36 -49.45 17.67 -5.96
CA GLU A 36 -48.44 17.06 -6.84
C GLU A 36 -47.19 17.94 -7.04
N ARG A 37 -47.35 19.28 -7.03
CA ARG A 37 -46.22 20.20 -7.14
C ARG A 37 -45.40 20.22 -5.86
N ASP A 38 -46.07 20.31 -4.71
CA ASP A 38 -45.41 20.31 -3.40
C ASP A 38 -44.69 18.97 -3.13
N GLU A 39 -45.30 17.84 -3.49
CA GLU A 39 -44.68 16.51 -3.43
C GLU A 39 -43.45 16.42 -4.34
N LYS A 40 -43.54 16.93 -5.58
CA LYS A 40 -42.37 16.94 -6.47
C LYS A 40 -41.26 17.77 -5.87
N ILE A 41 -41.53 19.00 -5.43
CA ILE A 41 -40.53 19.91 -4.88
C ILE A 41 -39.85 19.29 -3.65
N SER A 42 -40.63 18.78 -2.70
CA SER A 42 -40.09 18.11 -1.51
C SER A 42 -39.26 16.87 -1.86
N ALA A 43 -39.69 16.06 -2.83
CA ALA A 43 -38.90 14.92 -3.30
C ALA A 43 -37.57 15.36 -3.96
N TRP A 44 -37.55 16.47 -4.71
CA TRP A 44 -36.32 17.03 -5.28
C TRP A 44 -35.37 17.55 -4.19
N GLU A 45 -35.89 18.20 -3.15
CA GLU A 45 -35.11 18.68 -2.01
C GLU A 45 -34.50 17.50 -1.23
N GLU A 46 -35.29 16.48 -0.91
CA GLU A 46 -34.83 15.28 -0.23
C GLU A 46 -33.77 14.53 -1.05
N LYS A 47 -34.00 14.37 -2.36
CA LYS A 47 -33.02 13.77 -3.26
C LYS A 47 -31.72 14.57 -3.31
N THR A 48 -31.80 15.90 -3.31
CA THR A 48 -30.61 16.75 -3.30
C THR A 48 -29.85 16.61 -1.99
N ARG A 49 -30.56 16.60 -0.85
CA ARG A 49 -29.97 16.42 0.47
C ARG A 49 -29.27 15.07 0.62
N THR A 50 -29.94 13.98 0.21
CA THR A 50 -29.38 12.62 0.26
C THR A 50 -28.18 12.47 -0.67
N LEU A 51 -28.20 13.08 -1.86
CA LEU A 51 -27.03 13.12 -2.75
C LEU A 51 -25.86 13.86 -2.12
N GLN A 52 -26.08 15.04 -1.52
CA GLN A 52 -25.03 15.80 -0.84
C GLN A 52 -24.43 15.01 0.33
N GLU A 53 -25.27 14.35 1.12
CA GLU A 53 -24.81 13.50 2.22
C GLU A 53 -24.02 12.29 1.73
N THR A 54 -24.48 11.62 0.69
CA THR A 54 -23.78 10.49 0.06
C THR A 54 -22.42 10.92 -0.48
N VAL A 55 -22.34 12.08 -1.14
CA VAL A 55 -21.08 12.65 -1.63
C VAL A 55 -20.14 12.97 -0.47
N ARG A 56 -20.64 13.61 0.61
CA ARG A 56 -19.83 13.90 1.79
C ARG A 56 -19.25 12.64 2.41
N ILE A 57 -20.08 11.62 2.65
CA ILE A 57 -19.66 10.34 3.21
C ILE A 57 -18.60 9.68 2.31
N LYS A 58 -18.79 9.73 0.98
CA LYS A 58 -17.86 9.12 0.02
C LYS A 58 -16.52 9.85 -0.03
N ILE A 59 -16.51 11.18 0.10
CA ILE A 59 -15.28 11.97 0.21
C ILE A 59 -14.56 11.62 1.51
N GLU A 60 -15.27 11.61 2.65
CA GLU A 60 -14.68 11.25 3.95
C GLU A 60 -14.09 9.83 3.95
N SER A 61 -14.79 8.85 3.34
CA SER A 61 -14.26 7.48 3.23
C SER A 61 -13.02 7.42 2.35
N TYR A 62 -13.01 8.17 1.24
CA TYR A 62 -11.88 8.20 0.33
C TYR A 62 -10.65 8.87 0.96
N GLU A 63 -10.85 9.95 1.71
CA GLU A 63 -9.77 10.61 2.46
C GLU A 63 -9.18 9.69 3.52
N LYS A 64 -10.03 8.96 4.27
CA LYS A 64 -9.57 7.96 5.25
C LYS A 64 -8.77 6.84 4.58
N GLU A 65 -9.28 6.27 3.51
CA GLU A 65 -8.61 5.21 2.76
C GLU A 65 -7.26 5.70 2.20
N LEU A 66 -7.20 6.93 1.69
CA LEU A 66 -5.96 7.53 1.21
C LEU A 66 -4.91 7.70 2.32
N VAL A 67 -5.34 8.13 3.51
CA VAL A 67 -4.45 8.25 4.68
C VAL A 67 -3.95 6.87 5.12
N GLU A 68 -4.82 5.88 5.20
CA GLU A 68 -4.45 4.51 5.57
C GLU A 68 -3.47 3.89 4.56
N VAL A 69 -3.72 4.04 3.26
CA VAL A 69 -2.84 3.54 2.21
C VAL A 69 -1.47 4.22 2.28
N ARG A 70 -1.42 5.53 2.51
CA ARG A 70 -0.15 6.26 2.68
C ARG A 70 0.61 5.80 3.92
N ALA A 71 -0.08 5.57 5.03
CA ALA A 71 0.52 5.07 6.25
C ALA A 71 1.12 3.66 6.04
N LYS A 72 0.37 2.75 5.41
CA LYS A 72 0.85 1.41 5.06
C LYS A 72 2.04 1.45 4.12
N ALA A 73 1.99 2.29 3.08
CA ALA A 73 3.10 2.44 2.14
C ALA A 73 4.39 2.97 2.83
N GLN A 74 4.25 3.91 3.77
CA GLN A 74 5.38 4.39 4.56
C GLN A 74 5.93 3.31 5.50
N GLU A 75 5.05 2.52 6.12
CA GLU A 75 5.45 1.40 6.97
C GLU A 75 6.19 0.33 6.17
N GLU A 76 5.65 -0.09 5.02
CA GLU A 76 6.30 -1.04 4.11
C GLU A 76 7.65 -0.52 3.62
N GLN A 77 7.73 0.76 3.25
CA GLN A 77 8.99 1.37 2.83
C GLN A 77 10.03 1.36 3.97
N GLN A 78 9.61 1.63 5.20
CA GLN A 78 10.50 1.61 6.37
C GLN A 78 10.96 0.19 6.70
N GLN A 79 10.06 -0.79 6.64
CA GLN A 79 10.39 -2.20 6.84
C GLN A 79 11.39 -2.68 5.78
N LEU A 80 11.12 -2.40 4.50
CA LEU A 80 12.02 -2.75 3.41
C LEU A 80 13.39 -2.06 3.56
N SER A 81 13.42 -0.78 3.95
CA SER A 81 14.68 -0.08 4.18
C SER A 81 15.49 -0.69 5.32
N ASN A 82 14.84 -1.14 6.40
CA ASN A 82 15.52 -1.81 7.51
C ASN A 82 16.04 -3.18 7.10
N GLU A 83 15.23 -3.99 6.41
CA GLU A 83 15.63 -5.31 5.90
C GLU A 83 16.81 -5.21 4.92
N LEU A 84 16.82 -4.18 4.06
CA LEU A 84 17.93 -3.91 3.15
C LEU A 84 19.21 -3.55 3.91
N LYS A 85 19.12 -2.72 4.95
CA LYS A 85 20.28 -2.37 5.80
C LYS A 85 20.82 -3.60 6.54
N GLU A 86 19.97 -4.41 7.13
CA GLU A 86 20.38 -5.63 7.82
C GLU A 86 21.07 -6.60 6.85
N ARG A 87 20.51 -6.81 5.65
CA ARG A 87 21.15 -7.63 4.61
C ARG A 87 22.46 -7.05 4.10
N GLU A 88 22.57 -5.73 4.01
CA GLU A 88 23.80 -5.07 3.61
C GLU A 88 24.90 -5.28 4.68
N GLU A 89 24.56 -5.07 5.96
CA GLU A 89 25.46 -5.32 7.08
C GLU A 89 25.88 -6.80 7.16
N GLU A 90 24.95 -7.74 6.96
CA GLU A 90 25.22 -9.17 6.94
C GLU A 90 26.17 -9.55 5.79
N LYS A 91 25.91 -9.07 4.57
CA LYS A 91 26.77 -9.33 3.41
C LYS A 91 28.16 -8.73 3.58
N VAL A 92 28.24 -7.50 4.06
CA VAL A 92 29.52 -6.83 4.32
C VAL A 92 30.29 -7.59 5.39
N GLY A 93 29.63 -8.00 6.48
CA GLY A 93 30.20 -8.84 7.52
C GLY A 93 30.74 -10.17 6.99
N ALA A 94 29.96 -10.88 6.17
CA ALA A 94 30.36 -12.13 5.54
C ALA A 94 31.59 -11.95 4.63
N VAL A 95 31.62 -10.89 3.82
CA VAL A 95 32.79 -10.58 2.97
C VAL A 95 34.03 -10.28 3.81
N PHE A 96 33.90 -9.56 4.92
CA PHE A 96 35.02 -9.32 5.83
C PHE A 96 35.53 -10.61 6.48
N GLU A 97 34.63 -11.50 6.87
CA GLU A 97 34.99 -12.79 7.46
C GLU A 97 35.67 -13.71 6.45
N GLU A 98 35.14 -13.82 5.23
CA GLU A 98 35.76 -14.56 4.13
C GLU A 98 37.16 -14.01 3.79
N ALA A 99 37.31 -12.68 3.72
CA ALA A 99 38.60 -12.04 3.49
C ALA A 99 39.60 -12.34 4.62
N ALA A 100 39.16 -12.30 5.88
CA ALA A 100 40.00 -12.63 7.02
C ALA A 100 40.44 -14.10 7.01
N GLN A 101 39.53 -15.02 6.70
CA GLN A 101 39.83 -16.44 6.54
C GLN A 101 40.80 -16.70 5.39
N MET A 102 40.63 -16.02 4.25
CA MET A 102 41.53 -16.12 3.10
C MET A 102 42.95 -15.63 3.43
N VAL A 103 43.08 -14.52 4.15
CA VAL A 103 44.39 -14.01 4.59
C VAL A 103 45.05 -14.98 5.57
N ALA A 104 44.28 -15.53 6.52
CA ALA A 104 44.79 -16.49 7.50
C ALA A 104 45.28 -17.78 6.84
N SER A 105 44.49 -18.34 5.91
CA SER A 105 44.85 -19.57 5.18
C SER A 105 46.06 -19.36 4.27
N THR A 106 46.12 -18.24 3.55
CA THR A 106 47.29 -17.89 2.72
C THR A 106 48.55 -17.74 3.56
N LYS A 107 48.46 -17.13 4.74
CA LYS A 107 49.60 -16.98 5.67
C LYS A 107 50.07 -18.34 6.20
N GLN A 108 49.15 -19.25 6.51
CA GLN A 108 49.49 -20.62 6.92
C GLN A 108 50.18 -21.39 5.79
N ALA A 109 49.62 -21.36 4.57
CA ALA A 109 50.20 -22.00 3.40
C ALA A 109 51.63 -21.47 3.11
N LEU A 110 51.83 -20.15 3.19
CA LEU A 110 53.15 -19.54 2.99
C LEU A 110 54.16 -20.00 4.04
N GLN A 111 53.75 -20.14 5.31
CA GLN A 111 54.63 -20.65 6.37
C GLN A 111 55.02 -22.12 6.15
N GLU A 112 54.09 -22.96 5.71
CA GLU A 112 54.37 -24.37 5.38
C GLU A 112 55.31 -24.48 4.18
N GLU A 113 55.07 -23.71 3.13
CA GLU A 113 55.89 -23.70 1.92
C GLU A 113 57.31 -23.19 2.21
N THR A 114 57.45 -22.14 3.04
CA THR A 114 58.77 -21.63 3.48
C THR A 114 59.53 -22.68 4.27
N LYS A 115 58.86 -23.43 5.16
CA LYS A 115 59.49 -24.54 5.90
C LYS A 115 59.94 -25.66 4.96
N ARG A 116 59.10 -26.03 4.00
CA ARG A 116 59.41 -27.07 3.00
C ARG A 116 60.60 -26.69 2.13
N LEU A 117 60.61 -25.47 1.59
CA LEU A 117 61.73 -24.94 0.81
C LEU A 117 63.02 -24.85 1.64
N GLY A 118 62.93 -24.46 2.91
CA GLY A 118 64.07 -24.43 3.82
C GLY A 118 64.67 -25.83 4.09
N GLN A 119 63.82 -26.85 4.22
CA GLN A 119 64.27 -28.25 4.35
C GLN A 119 64.93 -28.76 3.06
N GLU A 120 64.35 -28.45 1.90
CA GLU A 120 64.90 -28.86 0.61
C GLU A 120 66.24 -28.16 0.32
N LEU A 121 66.38 -26.87 0.64
CA LEU A 121 67.65 -26.15 0.53
C LEU A 121 68.74 -26.74 1.43
N ARG A 122 68.39 -27.17 2.65
CA ARG A 122 69.35 -27.86 3.54
C ARG A 122 69.81 -29.18 2.95
N ARG A 123 68.88 -29.99 2.42
CA ARG A 123 69.18 -31.26 1.76
C ARG A 123 70.11 -31.06 0.56
N GLN A 124 69.83 -30.07 -0.28
CA GLN A 124 70.67 -29.72 -1.43
C GLN A 124 72.05 -29.19 -1.01
N ALA A 125 72.13 -28.42 0.07
CA ALA A 125 73.39 -27.93 0.62
C ALA A 125 74.26 -29.08 1.17
N GLU A 126 73.65 -30.06 1.84
CA GLU A 126 74.34 -31.27 2.31
C GLU A 126 74.87 -32.11 1.13
N GLU A 127 74.04 -32.36 0.10
CA GLU A 127 74.45 -33.07 -1.12
C GLU A 127 75.62 -32.34 -1.83
N MET A 128 75.55 -31.01 -1.94
CA MET A 128 76.63 -30.21 -2.52
C MET A 128 77.91 -30.26 -1.68
N ALA A 129 77.80 -30.17 -0.35
CA ALA A 129 78.94 -30.27 0.54
C ALA A 129 79.63 -31.65 0.44
N GLN A 130 78.84 -32.72 0.31
CA GLN A 130 79.35 -34.08 0.11
C GLN A 130 80.09 -34.20 -1.24
N MET A 131 79.51 -33.68 -2.33
CA MET A 131 80.17 -33.68 -3.64
C MET A 131 81.49 -32.90 -3.63
N VAL A 132 81.54 -31.75 -2.95
CA VAL A 132 82.77 -30.95 -2.81
C VAL A 132 83.80 -31.69 -1.96
N ALA A 133 83.38 -32.30 -0.84
CA ALA A 133 84.26 -33.08 0.02
C ALA A 133 84.85 -34.29 -0.74
N GLU A 134 84.07 -35.01 -1.53
CA GLU A 134 84.54 -36.11 -2.38
C GLU A 134 85.55 -35.63 -3.44
N LYS A 135 85.28 -34.50 -4.11
CA LYS A 135 86.19 -33.92 -5.11
C LYS A 135 87.52 -33.45 -4.52
N VAL A 136 87.51 -32.91 -3.31
CA VAL A 136 88.71 -32.40 -2.63
C VAL A 136 89.52 -33.54 -1.99
N LEU A 137 88.85 -34.56 -1.43
CA LEU A 137 89.50 -35.67 -0.73
C LEU A 137 89.89 -36.84 -1.65
N GLY A 138 89.44 -36.86 -2.91
CA GLY A 138 89.84 -37.85 -3.91
C GLY A 138 89.38 -39.28 -3.64
N ARG A 139 88.50 -39.49 -2.65
CA ARG A 139 87.84 -40.78 -2.35
C ARG A 139 86.40 -40.53 -1.92
N LYS A 140 85.51 -41.50 -2.16
CA LYS A 140 84.12 -41.45 -1.68
C LYS A 140 84.08 -41.37 -0.16
N VAL A 141 83.30 -40.43 0.37
CA VAL A 141 83.07 -40.28 1.81
C VAL A 141 81.68 -40.87 2.09
N SER A 142 81.68 -42.06 2.67
CA SER A 142 80.47 -42.78 3.11
C SER A 142 79.84 -42.16 4.34
#